data_AF-A0A4P9W322-F1
#
_entry.id   AF-A0A4P9W322-F1
#
_cell.length_a   1.000
_cell.length_b   1.000
_cell.length_c   1.000
_cell.angle_alpha   90.00
_cell.angle_beta   90.00
_cell.angle_gamma   90.00
#
_symmetry.space_group_name_H-M   'P 1'
#
loop_
_entity.id
_entity.type
_entity.pdbx_description
1 polymer ?
#
loop_
_entity_poly.entity_id
_entity_poly.type
_entity_poly.pdbx_seq_one_letter_code
_entity_poly.pdbx_strand_id
1 'polypeptide(L)'
;MSAFLRIALPLALGAVAATAQSGQIVQSVADCPALPVRAVAPTNVTDLAPSDFKALMIIGDSILAGFGELGAQRLTNLTHDLFEDRGISYGSGADAGADSLFNYFAQFSPSLQGGSHGQHLFEVCYGILCPPGTHIPAIDGLNAAQSGAMVSNLMEEVDYIVGQLQASTVIDMENDWKV
;
A
#
# COMPACT_ATOMS: atom_id res chain seq x y z
N MET A 1 -43.29 56.95 21.91
CA MET A 1 -43.23 56.01 20.76
C MET A 1 -41.80 55.95 20.26
N SER A 2 -41.35 54.73 19.98
CA SER A 2 -39.99 54.17 19.93
C SER A 2 -38.83 55.00 19.36
N ALA A 3 -37.71 55.00 20.10
CA ALA A 3 -36.37 55.23 19.57
C ALA A 3 -35.79 53.88 19.09
N PHE A 4 -35.46 53.77 17.81
CA PHE A 4 -34.81 52.60 17.22
C PHE A 4 -33.29 52.70 17.39
N LEU A 5 -32.73 51.88 18.26
CA LEU A 5 -31.28 51.67 18.38
C LEU A 5 -30.82 50.72 17.26
N ARG A 6 -30.06 51.24 16.29
CA ARG A 6 -29.45 50.43 15.22
C ARG A 6 -28.11 49.88 15.71
N ILE A 7 -28.07 48.60 16.05
CA ILE A 7 -26.84 47.86 16.32
C ILE A 7 -26.26 47.43 14.97
N ALA A 8 -25.14 48.04 14.56
CA ALA A 8 -24.35 47.57 13.42
C ALA A 8 -23.41 46.46 13.90
N LEU A 9 -23.74 45.22 13.57
CA LEU A 9 -22.87 44.07 13.80
C LEU A 9 -21.82 44.03 12.67
N PRO A 10 -20.51 44.02 12.93
CA PRO A 10 -19.53 43.92 11.86
C PRO A 10 -19.57 42.49 11.32
N LEU A 11 -19.98 42.35 10.06
CA LEU A 11 -19.78 41.13 9.30
C LEU A 11 -18.26 40.98 9.09
N ALA A 12 -17.61 40.18 9.93
CA ALA A 12 -16.27 39.71 9.65
C ALA A 12 -16.37 38.71 8.49
N LEU A 13 -16.14 39.20 7.27
CA LEU A 13 -15.88 38.35 6.11
C LEU A 13 -14.55 37.63 6.37
N GLY A 14 -14.62 36.44 6.96
CA GLY A 14 -13.52 35.49 6.94
C GLY A 14 -13.34 35.02 5.50
N ALA A 15 -12.45 35.68 4.75
CA ALA A 15 -12.02 35.19 3.47
C ALA A 15 -11.25 33.89 3.69
N VAL A 16 -11.92 32.75 3.53
CA VAL A 16 -11.24 31.47 3.34
C VAL A 16 -10.56 31.56 1.98
N ALA A 17 -9.28 31.91 1.98
CA ALA A 17 -8.47 31.83 0.79
C ALA A 17 -8.30 30.34 0.45
N ALA A 18 -9.13 29.84 -0.46
CA ALA A 18 -8.87 28.57 -1.12
C ALA A 18 -7.59 28.76 -1.95
N THR A 19 -6.45 28.38 -1.38
CA THR A 19 -5.20 28.31 -2.13
C THR A 19 -5.38 27.22 -3.17
N ALA A 20 -5.50 27.60 -4.44
CA ALA A 20 -5.36 26.66 -5.53
C ALA A 20 -3.94 26.08 -5.46
N GLN A 21 -3.80 24.88 -4.93
CA GLN A 21 -2.56 24.13 -5.04
C GLN A 21 -2.39 23.74 -6.51
N SER A 22 -1.57 24.49 -7.22
CA SER A 22 -1.04 24.02 -8.50
C SER A 22 -0.26 22.74 -8.22
N GLY A 23 -0.75 21.60 -8.68
CA GLY A 23 -0.02 20.34 -8.56
C GLY A 23 1.38 20.48 -9.18
N GLN A 24 2.40 20.09 -8.44
CA GLN A 24 3.77 20.01 -8.95
C GLN A 24 4.00 18.61 -9.52
N ILE A 25 4.48 18.52 -10.76
CA ILE A 25 4.98 17.27 -11.33
C ILE A 25 6.43 17.13 -10.89
N VAL A 26 6.75 16.01 -10.26
CA VAL A 26 8.09 15.66 -9.80
C VAL A 26 8.61 14.43 -10.54
N GLN A 27 9.93 14.22 -10.51
CA GLN A 27 10.57 13.06 -11.15
C GLN A 27 10.66 11.85 -10.20
N SER A 28 10.72 12.09 -8.90
CA SER A 28 10.73 11.05 -7.87
C SER A 28 9.68 11.35 -6.80
N VAL A 29 9.10 10.30 -6.21
CA VAL A 29 8.17 10.45 -5.07
C VAL A 29 8.84 11.16 -3.88
N ALA A 30 10.17 11.03 -3.73
CA ALA A 30 10.94 11.69 -2.68
C ALA A 30 10.96 13.22 -2.81
N ASP A 31 10.70 13.74 -4.01
CA ASP A 31 10.63 15.18 -4.30
C ASP A 31 9.23 15.76 -4.04
N CYS A 32 8.24 14.91 -3.73
CA CYS A 32 6.91 15.37 -3.37
C CYS A 32 6.96 16.20 -2.07
N PRO A 33 6.20 17.30 -1.98
CA PRO A 33 6.05 18.02 -0.72
C PRO A 33 5.53 17.10 0.39
N ALA A 34 6.02 17.31 1.62
CA ALA A 34 5.50 16.60 2.79
C ALA A 34 3.99 16.86 2.95
N LEU A 35 3.25 15.82 3.32
CA LEU A 35 1.83 15.97 3.64
C LEU A 35 1.66 16.80 4.93
N PRO A 36 0.58 17.61 5.03
CA PRO A 36 0.27 18.31 6.27
C PRO A 36 0.14 17.32 7.44
N VAL A 37 0.71 17.68 8.60
CA VAL A 37 0.54 16.89 9.82
C VAL A 37 -0.94 16.89 10.22
N ARG A 38 -1.51 15.69 10.35
CA ARG A 38 -2.90 15.53 10.77
C ARG A 38 -3.03 15.63 12.28
N ALA A 39 -3.94 16.48 12.76
CA ALA A 39 -4.24 16.61 14.18
C ALA A 39 -5.24 15.55 14.70
N VAL A 40 -6.04 14.99 13.79
CA VAL A 40 -7.10 14.01 14.08
C VAL A 40 -7.05 12.92 13.02
N ALA A 41 -7.30 11.68 13.43
CA ALA A 41 -7.41 10.55 12.51
C ALA A 41 -8.61 10.74 11.55
N PRO A 42 -8.53 10.22 10.31
CA PRO A 42 -9.67 10.23 9.42
C PRO A 42 -10.85 9.46 10.01
N THR A 43 -12.07 9.86 9.63
CA THR A 43 -13.32 9.28 10.14
C THR A 43 -14.17 8.63 9.05
N ASN A 44 -13.70 8.68 7.80
CA ASN A 44 -14.30 8.01 6.67
C ASN A 44 -13.31 7.99 5.48
N VAL A 45 -13.67 7.21 4.47
CA VAL A 45 -12.83 6.97 3.28
C VAL A 45 -12.59 8.20 2.39
N THR A 46 -13.41 9.26 2.49
CA THR A 46 -13.24 10.47 1.67
C THR A 46 -12.20 11.44 2.21
N ASP A 47 -11.72 11.17 3.43
CA ASP A 47 -10.73 11.98 4.14
C ASP A 47 -9.41 11.21 4.35
N LEU A 48 -9.19 10.10 3.64
CA LEU A 48 -7.95 9.35 3.70
C LEU A 48 -6.82 10.01 2.89
N ALA A 49 -5.64 10.08 3.49
CA ALA A 49 -4.39 10.46 2.85
C ALA A 49 -3.37 9.31 2.91
N PRO A 50 -2.33 9.29 2.05
CA PRO A 50 -1.30 8.25 2.07
C PRO A 50 -0.63 8.04 3.44
N SER A 51 -0.52 9.11 4.26
CA SER A 51 0.04 9.05 5.62
C SER A 51 -0.83 8.29 6.63
N ASP A 52 -2.10 8.02 6.30
CA ASP A 52 -3.05 7.38 7.22
C ASP A 52 -3.03 5.85 7.13
N PHE A 53 -2.36 5.29 6.11
CA PHE A 53 -2.26 3.85 5.93
C PHE A 53 -1.15 3.26 6.81
N LYS A 54 -1.53 2.25 7.59
CA LYS A 54 -0.60 1.50 8.47
C LYS A 54 -0.01 0.26 7.81
N ALA A 55 -0.76 -0.35 6.91
CA ALA A 55 -0.34 -1.56 6.21
C ALA A 55 -0.84 -1.53 4.77
N LEU A 56 -0.05 -2.14 3.88
CA LEU A 56 -0.44 -2.44 2.52
C LEU A 56 -0.38 -3.97 2.37
N MET A 57 -1.49 -4.56 1.92
CA MET A 57 -1.66 -6.00 1.81
C MET A 57 -2.01 -6.33 0.37
N ILE A 58 -1.39 -7.38 -0.17
CA ILE A 58 -1.54 -7.77 -1.57
C ILE A 58 -2.11 -9.19 -1.64
N ILE A 59 -3.14 -9.35 -2.45
CA ILE A 59 -3.73 -10.62 -2.89
C ILE A 59 -3.70 -10.57 -4.41
N GLY A 60 -3.30 -11.64 -5.07
CA GLY A 60 -3.25 -11.70 -6.53
C GLY A 60 -2.47 -12.87 -7.09
N ASP A 61 -2.15 -12.75 -8.37
CA ASP A 61 -1.45 -13.79 -9.13
C ASP A 61 0.02 -13.42 -9.39
N SER A 62 0.61 -14.10 -10.37
CA SER A 62 1.98 -13.87 -10.85
C SER A 62 2.36 -12.40 -11.08
N ILE A 63 1.41 -11.55 -11.49
CA ILE A 63 1.68 -10.13 -11.76
C ILE A 63 2.03 -9.41 -10.46
N LEU A 64 1.27 -9.65 -9.39
CA LEU A 64 1.51 -9.02 -8.09
C LEU A 64 2.57 -9.76 -7.26
N ALA A 65 2.89 -11.01 -7.62
CA ALA A 65 4.05 -11.71 -7.10
C ALA A 65 5.39 -11.22 -7.70
N GLY A 66 5.35 -10.44 -8.80
CA GLY A 66 6.56 -9.96 -9.49
C GLY A 66 7.23 -11.03 -10.36
N PHE A 67 6.46 -12.01 -10.86
CA PHE A 67 7.01 -13.06 -11.71
C PHE A 67 7.47 -12.51 -13.07
N GLY A 68 8.77 -12.60 -13.35
CA GLY A 68 9.36 -12.14 -14.61
C GLY A 68 9.31 -10.63 -14.81
N GLU A 69 9.22 -9.85 -13.73
CA GLU A 69 9.07 -8.40 -13.74
C GLU A 69 10.26 -7.67 -14.36
N LEU A 70 11.48 -8.19 -14.14
CA LEU A 70 12.71 -7.69 -14.79
C LEU A 70 12.79 -8.01 -16.30
N GLY A 71 11.76 -8.64 -16.86
CA GLY A 71 11.66 -9.02 -18.25
C GLY A 71 12.24 -10.41 -18.51
N ALA A 72 11.40 -11.29 -19.06
CA ALA A 72 11.82 -12.64 -19.39
C ALA A 72 12.94 -12.63 -20.46
N GLN A 73 14.13 -13.12 -20.10
CA GLN A 73 15.29 -13.25 -20.99
C GLN A 73 15.25 -14.56 -21.79
N ARG A 74 14.04 -15.04 -22.15
CA ARG A 74 13.82 -16.26 -22.98
C ARG A 74 14.52 -17.51 -22.43
N LEU A 75 14.52 -17.72 -21.11
CA LEU A 75 15.19 -18.85 -20.43
C LEU A 75 16.72 -18.84 -20.57
N THR A 76 17.31 -17.74 -21.05
CA THR A 76 18.77 -17.59 -21.08
C THR A 76 19.34 -17.20 -19.72
N ASN A 77 18.49 -16.64 -18.84
CA ASN A 77 18.83 -16.38 -17.47
C ASN A 77 17.74 -16.89 -16.52
N LEU A 78 17.90 -18.15 -16.11
CA LEU A 78 16.97 -18.83 -15.21
C LEU A 78 16.81 -18.15 -13.84
N THR A 79 17.74 -17.28 -13.43
CA THR A 79 17.58 -16.53 -12.17
C THR A 79 16.58 -15.41 -12.26
N HIS A 80 16.23 -14.92 -13.45
CA HIS A 80 15.16 -13.93 -13.63
C HIS A 80 13.88 -14.57 -14.18
N ASP A 81 14.03 -15.61 -15.00
CA ASP A 81 12.90 -16.21 -15.70
C ASP A 81 12.04 -17.12 -14.82
N LEU A 82 12.55 -17.53 -13.66
CA LEU A 82 11.88 -18.45 -12.73
C LEU A 82 11.71 -17.84 -11.32
N PHE A 83 11.93 -16.55 -11.16
CA PHE A 83 11.85 -15.90 -9.85
C PHE A 83 10.67 -14.93 -9.81
N GLU A 84 10.12 -14.82 -8.62
CA GLU A 84 9.19 -13.78 -8.21
C GLU A 84 10.02 -12.65 -7.59
N ASP A 85 10.14 -11.53 -8.31
CA ASP A 85 10.89 -10.35 -7.91
C ASP A 85 10.10 -9.53 -6.86
N ARG A 86 9.78 -10.16 -5.72
CA ARG A 86 8.92 -9.64 -4.65
C ARG A 86 9.26 -8.20 -4.24
N GLY A 87 10.54 -7.91 -4.09
CA GLY A 87 11.10 -6.64 -3.64
C GLY A 87 10.87 -5.46 -4.57
N ILE A 88 10.59 -5.71 -5.85
CA ILE A 88 10.29 -4.67 -6.83
C ILE A 88 8.87 -4.72 -7.37
N SER A 89 8.08 -5.73 -6.97
CA SER A 89 6.66 -5.86 -7.34
C SER A 89 5.89 -4.56 -7.17
N TYR A 90 5.13 -4.17 -8.21
CA TYR A 90 4.36 -2.93 -8.20
C TYR A 90 3.46 -2.76 -6.96
N GLY A 91 2.90 -3.86 -6.45
CA GLY A 91 2.02 -3.85 -5.28
C GLY A 91 2.74 -3.51 -3.98
N SER A 92 3.74 -4.31 -3.60
CA SER A 92 4.32 -4.28 -2.25
C SER A 92 5.85 -4.19 -2.22
N GLY A 93 6.52 -4.08 -3.36
CA GLY A 93 7.99 -4.07 -3.42
C GLY A 93 8.60 -2.96 -2.56
N ALA A 94 9.42 -3.31 -1.58
CA ALA A 94 10.02 -2.40 -0.63
C ALA A 94 11.55 -2.32 -0.77
N ASP A 95 12.10 -2.88 -1.86
CA ASP A 95 13.50 -2.66 -2.19
C ASP A 95 13.76 -1.20 -2.55
N ALA A 96 14.97 -0.74 -2.24
CA ALA A 96 15.35 0.65 -2.44
C ALA A 96 15.28 1.00 -3.95
N GLY A 97 14.48 2.03 -4.27
CA GLY A 97 14.30 2.49 -5.65
C GLY A 97 13.26 1.72 -6.45
N ALA A 98 12.53 0.77 -5.86
CA ALA A 98 11.41 0.14 -6.52
C ALA A 98 10.26 1.14 -6.75
N ASP A 99 9.73 1.15 -7.97
CA ASP A 99 8.54 1.92 -8.37
C ASP A 99 7.26 1.17 -7.98
N SER A 100 6.96 1.15 -6.68
CA SER A 100 5.86 0.39 -6.10
C SER A 100 4.89 1.26 -5.29
N LEU A 101 3.65 0.79 -5.15
CA LEU A 101 2.67 1.41 -4.25
C LEU A 101 3.21 1.46 -2.82
N PHE A 102 3.91 0.43 -2.35
CA PHE A 102 4.50 0.44 -1.01
C PHE A 102 5.49 1.58 -0.83
N ASN A 103 6.49 1.74 -1.71
CA ASN A 103 7.47 2.81 -1.58
C ASN A 103 6.82 4.20 -1.75
N TYR A 104 5.82 4.32 -2.62
CA TYR A 104 5.09 5.58 -2.78
C TYR A 104 4.32 5.98 -1.53
N PHE A 105 3.71 5.03 -0.81
CA PHE A 105 3.02 5.31 0.44
C PHE A 105 4.02 5.46 1.61
N ALA A 106 5.09 4.68 1.64
CA ALA A 106 6.12 4.73 2.68
C ALA A 106 6.84 6.09 2.74
N GLN A 107 6.92 6.81 1.62
CA GLN A 107 7.38 8.21 1.59
C GLN A 107 6.58 9.11 2.54
N PHE A 108 5.29 8.83 2.73
CA PHE A 108 4.38 9.62 3.55
C PHE A 108 3.99 8.92 4.87
N SER A 109 4.23 7.61 4.98
CA SER A 109 4.01 6.78 6.16
C SER A 109 5.26 5.94 6.45
N PRO A 110 6.27 6.49 7.14
CA PRO A 110 7.54 5.77 7.39
C PRO A 110 7.38 4.49 8.23
N SER A 111 6.25 4.32 8.91
CA SER A 111 5.91 3.12 9.69
C SER A 111 5.04 2.12 8.92
N LEU A 112 4.81 2.32 7.62
CA LEU A 112 4.00 1.45 6.77
C LEU A 112 4.52 0.00 6.83
N GLN A 113 3.61 -0.94 7.04
CA GLN A 113 3.88 -2.38 7.11
C GLN A 113 3.47 -3.09 5.82
N GLY A 114 4.04 -4.27 5.58
CA GLY A 114 3.65 -5.16 4.48
C GLY A 114 4.55 -5.15 3.26
N GLY A 115 5.65 -4.41 3.30
CA GLY A 115 6.64 -4.40 2.24
C GLY A 115 7.27 -5.76 2.00
N SER A 116 7.42 -6.14 0.74
CA SER A 116 8.13 -7.33 0.29
C SER A 116 9.54 -6.96 -0.12
N HIS A 117 10.50 -7.88 -0.02
CA HIS A 117 11.92 -7.60 -0.26
C HIS A 117 12.56 -8.68 -1.13
N GLY A 118 13.58 -8.35 -1.93
CA GLY A 118 14.35 -9.33 -2.69
C GLY A 118 13.51 -10.20 -3.64
N GLN A 119 13.84 -11.48 -3.73
CA GLN A 119 13.19 -12.42 -4.65
C GLN A 119 13.27 -13.86 -4.13
N HIS A 120 12.40 -14.74 -4.63
CA HIS A 120 12.52 -16.18 -4.44
C HIS A 120 12.01 -16.93 -5.68
N LEU A 121 12.26 -18.25 -5.72
CA LEU A 121 11.77 -19.10 -6.80
C LEU A 121 10.23 -19.04 -6.84
N PHE A 122 9.66 -18.96 -8.04
CA PHE A 122 8.23 -18.84 -8.23
C PHE A 122 7.43 -19.91 -7.49
N GLU A 123 6.31 -19.50 -6.92
CA GLU A 123 5.35 -20.40 -6.31
C GLU A 123 4.42 -20.97 -7.38
N VAL A 124 3.82 -22.14 -7.12
CA VAL A 124 2.80 -22.70 -8.00
C VAL A 124 1.53 -22.84 -7.21
N CYS A 125 0.54 -22.01 -7.52
CA CYS A 125 -0.79 -22.09 -6.94
C CYS A 125 -1.84 -22.02 -8.05
N TYR A 126 -2.14 -23.15 -8.71
CA TYR A 126 -3.09 -23.20 -9.83
C TYR A 126 -4.23 -24.20 -9.56
N GLY A 127 -5.38 -23.70 -9.12
CA GLY A 127 -6.52 -24.54 -8.76
C GLY A 127 -6.16 -25.47 -7.60
N ILE A 128 -6.21 -26.79 -7.82
CA ILE A 128 -5.82 -27.79 -6.79
C ILE A 128 -4.30 -27.91 -6.59
N LEU A 129 -3.49 -27.42 -7.54
CA LEU A 129 -2.04 -27.46 -7.45
C LEU A 129 -1.55 -26.22 -6.71
N CYS A 130 -1.79 -26.18 -5.40
CA CYS A 130 -1.34 -25.12 -4.50
C CYS A 130 -0.77 -25.76 -3.23
N PRO A 131 0.54 -26.05 -3.18
CA PRO A 131 1.16 -26.64 -2.01
C PRO A 131 1.08 -25.66 -0.83
N PRO A 132 0.74 -26.13 0.38
CA PRO A 132 0.67 -25.26 1.55
C PRO A 132 2.07 -24.82 1.99
N GLY A 133 2.17 -23.63 2.58
CA GLY A 133 3.39 -23.13 3.21
C GLY A 133 4.50 -22.79 2.21
N THR A 134 4.15 -22.40 0.98
CA THR A 134 5.10 -21.89 -0.02
C THR A 134 5.53 -20.46 0.25
N HIS A 135 4.67 -19.66 0.91
CA HIS A 135 5.00 -18.31 1.34
C HIS A 135 6.24 -18.27 2.23
N ILE A 136 7.05 -17.24 2.03
CA ILE A 136 8.26 -16.93 2.78
C ILE A 136 8.07 -15.58 3.47
N PRO A 137 7.47 -15.50 4.68
CA PRO A 137 7.11 -14.23 5.33
C PRO A 137 8.23 -13.19 5.42
N ALA A 138 9.48 -13.63 5.58
CA ALA A 138 10.64 -12.74 5.65
C ALA A 138 10.94 -12.01 4.33
N ILE A 139 10.43 -12.52 3.20
CA ILE A 139 10.60 -11.98 1.85
C ILE A 139 9.28 -11.38 1.37
N ASP A 140 8.17 -12.06 1.61
CA ASP A 140 6.83 -11.70 1.11
C ASP A 140 6.18 -10.53 1.86
N GLY A 141 6.49 -10.35 3.14
CA GLY A 141 5.82 -9.34 3.97
C GLY A 141 4.32 -9.62 4.10
N LEU A 142 3.48 -8.72 3.55
CA LEU A 142 2.02 -8.93 3.47
C LEU A 142 1.56 -9.12 2.01
N ASN A 143 2.43 -9.63 1.14
CA ASN A 143 2.10 -10.00 -0.21
C ASN A 143 1.83 -11.49 -0.34
N ALA A 144 0.54 -11.82 -0.37
CA ALA A 144 0.03 -13.16 -0.51
C ALA A 144 -0.10 -13.60 -1.97
N ALA A 145 0.26 -12.77 -2.95
CA ALA A 145 0.10 -13.15 -4.34
C ALA A 145 0.96 -14.38 -4.68
N GLN A 146 0.44 -15.27 -5.52
CA GLN A 146 1.16 -16.48 -5.94
C GLN A 146 1.01 -16.70 -7.45
N SER A 147 2.09 -17.13 -8.11
CA SER A 147 1.99 -17.43 -9.55
C SER A 147 0.98 -18.55 -9.85
N GLY A 148 0.08 -18.24 -10.78
CA GLY A 148 -1.02 -19.11 -11.19
C GLY A 148 -2.30 -18.98 -10.36
N ALA A 149 -2.29 -18.19 -9.27
CA ALA A 149 -3.44 -18.05 -8.39
C ALA A 149 -4.67 -17.56 -9.13
N MET A 150 -5.83 -18.04 -8.69
CA MET A 150 -7.13 -17.70 -9.24
C MET A 150 -8.14 -17.60 -8.09
N VAL A 151 -9.38 -17.22 -8.40
CA VAL A 151 -10.43 -17.05 -7.37
C VAL A 151 -10.62 -18.28 -6.47
N SER A 152 -10.39 -19.50 -6.97
CA SER A 152 -10.47 -20.72 -6.14
C SER A 152 -9.38 -20.82 -5.08
N ASN A 153 -8.29 -20.06 -5.21
CA ASN A 153 -7.14 -20.02 -4.30
C ASN A 153 -7.19 -18.84 -3.33
N LEU A 154 -8.16 -17.92 -3.48
CA LEU A 154 -8.28 -16.71 -2.66
C LEU A 154 -8.20 -16.97 -1.16
N MET A 155 -8.77 -18.09 -0.68
CA MET A 155 -8.74 -18.40 0.74
C MET A 155 -7.34 -18.74 1.27
N GLU A 156 -6.46 -19.33 0.46
CA GLU A 156 -5.06 -19.57 0.85
C GLU A 156 -4.34 -18.24 1.12
N GLU A 157 -4.52 -17.28 0.22
CA GLU A 157 -3.92 -15.94 0.33
C GLU A 157 -4.47 -15.15 1.54
N VAL A 158 -5.79 -15.26 1.78
CA VAL A 158 -6.43 -14.66 2.95
C VAL A 158 -5.92 -15.29 4.24
N ASP A 159 -5.82 -16.61 4.30
CA ASP A 159 -5.35 -17.33 5.49
C ASP A 159 -3.89 -16.95 5.80
N TYR A 160 -3.04 -16.79 4.77
CA TYR A 160 -1.70 -16.27 4.93
C TYR A 160 -1.68 -14.86 5.54
N ILE A 161 -2.44 -13.91 4.96
CA ILE A 161 -2.49 -12.53 5.47
C ILE A 161 -2.99 -12.49 6.91
N VAL A 162 -4.10 -13.19 7.20
CA VAL A 162 -4.66 -13.25 8.56
C VAL A 162 -3.63 -13.82 9.53
N GLY A 163 -2.90 -14.86 9.15
CA GLY A 163 -1.81 -15.43 9.95
C GLY A 163 -0.71 -14.40 10.24
N GLN A 164 -0.28 -13.63 9.23
CA GLN A 164 0.73 -12.58 9.42
C GLN A 164 0.22 -11.44 10.32
N LEU A 165 -1.03 -11.01 10.12
CA LEU A 165 -1.63 -9.95 10.93
C LEU A 165 -1.81 -10.38 12.39
N GLN A 166 -2.24 -11.61 12.65
CA GLN A 166 -2.36 -12.16 14.01
C GLN A 166 -1.01 -12.30 14.72
N ALA A 167 0.06 -12.54 13.96
CA ALA A 167 1.42 -12.61 14.49
C ALA A 167 2.07 -11.22 14.67
N SER A 168 1.46 -10.16 14.11
CA SER A 168 2.02 -8.80 14.16
C SER A 168 1.92 -8.21 15.56
N THR A 169 3.00 -7.56 15.99
CA THR A 169 3.01 -6.71 17.20
C THR A 169 2.85 -5.22 16.86
N VAL A 170 2.76 -4.88 15.58
CA VAL A 170 2.69 -3.51 15.07
C VAL A 170 1.29 -3.17 14.56
N ILE A 171 0.63 -4.11 13.89
CA ILE A 171 -0.73 -3.93 13.34
C ILE A 171 -1.73 -4.49 14.34
N ASP A 172 -2.68 -3.66 14.75
CA ASP A 172 -3.81 -4.08 15.58
C ASP A 172 -5.01 -4.41 14.69
N MET A 173 -5.28 -5.71 14.50
CA MET A 173 -6.39 -6.18 13.68
C MET A 173 -7.77 -5.71 14.16
N GLU A 174 -7.94 -5.33 15.41
CA GLU A 174 -9.23 -4.86 15.94
C GLU A 174 -9.42 -3.35 15.76
N ASN A 175 -8.32 -2.59 15.77
CA ASN A 175 -8.37 -1.13 15.80
C ASN A 175 -7.87 -0.45 14.51
N ASP A 176 -7.17 -1.15 13.62
CA ASP A 176 -6.49 -0.52 12.46
C ASP A 176 -7.21 -0.71 11.11
N TRP A 177 -8.26 -1.53 11.06
CA TRP A 177 -8.95 -1.94 9.83
C TRP A 177 -10.13 -1.06 9.43
N LYS A 178 -10.47 -0.04 10.25
CA LYS A 178 -11.66 0.80 10.06
C LYS A 178 -11.35 2.26 10.27
N VAL A 179 -11.90 3.05 9.35
CA VAL A 179 -11.86 4.51 9.32
C VAL A 179 -13.29 5.00 9.26
#